data_AF-A0A0R3K011-F1
#
_entry.id   AF-A0A0R3K011-F1
#
_cell.length_a   1.000
_cell.length_b   1.000
_cell.length_c   1.000
_cell.angle_alpha   90.00
_cell.angle_beta   90.00
_cell.angle_gamma   90.00
#
_symmetry.space_group_name_H-M   'P 1'
#
loop_
_entity.id
_entity.type
_entity.pdbx_description
1 polymer ?
#
loop_
_entity_poly.entity_id
_entity_poly.type
_entity_poly.pdbx_seq_one_letter_code
_entity_poly.pdbx_strand_id
1 'polypeptide(L)' 'MKKGIFAVILIAILGTIIIGAYFMGILTAVFSTGAPKFLGIIIGLIAFSIIGALIYVALERIKEIKEGKEDDISKY' A
#
# COMPACT_ATOMS: atom_id res chain seq x y z
N MET A 1 -7.41 21.18 -3.56
CA MET A 1 -7.13 19.79 -4.03
C MET A 1 -8.43 19.23 -4.61
N LYS A 2 -8.46 18.68 -5.84
CA LYS A 2 -9.68 18.04 -6.37
C LYS A 2 -10.14 16.95 -5.39
N LYS A 3 -11.44 16.83 -5.10
CA LYS A 3 -11.97 15.89 -4.09
C LYS A 3 -11.48 14.44 -4.30
N GLY A 4 -11.33 14.01 -5.55
CA GLY A 4 -10.79 12.67 -5.89
C GLY A 4 -9.35 12.43 -5.43
N ILE A 5 -8.47 13.45 -5.50
CA ILE A 5 -7.07 13.31 -5.05
C ILE A 5 -7.01 13.09 -3.54
N PHE A 6 -7.89 13.75 -2.77
CA PHE A 6 -7.96 13.55 -1.32
C PHE A 6 -8.39 12.13 -0.97
N ALA A 7 -9.39 11.58 -1.66
CA ALA A 7 -9.82 10.20 -1.47
C ALA A 7 -8.71 9.20 -1.79
N VAL A 8 -7.99 9.37 -2.90
CA VAL A 8 -6.85 8.51 -3.27
C VAL A 8 -5.77 8.52 -2.20
N ILE A 9 -5.38 9.71 -1.71
CA ILE A 9 -4.36 9.84 -0.65
C ILE A 9 -4.83 9.18 0.64
N LEU A 10 -6.10 9.40 1.04
CA LEU A 10 -6.66 8.81 2.25
C LEU A 10 -6.65 7.27 2.18
N ILE A 11 -7.11 6.70 1.06
CA ILE A 11 -7.10 5.25 0.84
C ILE A 11 -5.66 4.72 0.85
N ALA A 12 -4.72 5.42 0.20
CA ALA A 12 -3.33 4.99 0.17
C ALA A 12 -2.69 4.97 1.57
N ILE A 13 -2.96 5.99 2.39
CA ILE A 13 -2.47 6.07 3.77
C ILE A 13 -3.09 4.97 4.62
N LEU A 14 -4.41 4.80 4.60
CA LEU A 14 -5.10 3.77 5.38
C LEU A 14 -4.63 2.36 4.96
N GLY A 15 -4.52 2.11 3.66
CA GLY A 15 -4.01 0.85 3.12
C GLY A 15 -2.58 0.57 3.58
N THR A 16 -1.71 1.58 3.52
CA THR A 16 -0.32 1.45 4.00
C THR A 16 -0.26 1.14 5.50
N ILE A 17 -1.08 1.81 6.32
CA ILE A 17 -1.12 1.58 7.77
C ILE A 17 -1.61 0.15 8.07
N ILE A 18 -2.69 -0.29 7.44
CA ILE A 18 -3.29 -1.61 7.69
C ILE A 18 -2.32 -2.72 7.25
N ILE A 19 -1.80 -2.63 6.03
CA ILE A 19 -0.85 -3.60 5.48
C ILE A 19 0.43 -3.61 6.32
N GLY A 20 0.96 -2.42 6.64
CA GLY A 20 2.15 -2.27 7.47
C GLY A 20 1.97 -2.90 8.84
N ALA A 21 0.86 -2.63 9.54
CA ALA A 21 0.55 -3.21 10.84
C ALA A 21 0.43 -4.74 10.77
N TYR A 22 -0.23 -5.27 9.73
CA TYR A 22 -0.37 -6.70 9.52
C TYR A 22 0.98 -7.39 9.35
N PHE A 23 1.83 -6.90 8.43
CA PHE A 23 3.17 -7.47 8.22
C PHE A 23 4.08 -7.29 9.42
N MET A 24 3.97 -6.19 10.16
CA MET A 24 4.70 -5.97 11.39
C MET A 24 4.32 -6.99 12.48
N GLY A 25 3.03 -7.36 12.57
CA GLY A 25 2.57 -8.44 13.42
C GLY A 25 3.19 -9.80 13.05
N ILE A 26 3.22 -10.12 11.75
CA ILE A 26 3.87 -11.35 11.25
C ILE A 26 5.37 -11.35 11.57
N LEU A 27 6.07 -10.25 11.31
CA LEU A 27 7.51 -10.14 11.60
C LEU A 27 7.76 -10.34 13.10
N THR A 28 6.97 -9.70 13.95
CA THR A 28 7.07 -9.86 15.41
C THR A 28 6.89 -11.32 15.82
N ALA A 29 5.92 -12.04 15.23
CA ALA A 29 5.71 -13.46 15.48
C ALA A 29 6.89 -14.33 15.01
N VAL A 30 7.46 -14.05 13.84
CA VAL A 30 8.63 -14.77 13.31
C VAL A 30 9.83 -14.59 14.23
N PHE A 31 10.08 -13.38 14.70
CA PHE A 31 11.22 -13.11 15.59
C PHE A 31 11.01 -13.58 17.04
N SER A 32 9.76 -13.81 17.48
CA SER A 32 9.45 -14.27 18.84
C SER A 32 9.31 -15.79 18.98
N THR A 33 9.05 -16.53 17.91
CA THR A 33 8.75 -17.98 17.95
C THR A 33 9.94 -18.89 17.64
N GLY A 34 11.15 -18.33 17.53
CA GLY A 34 12.35 -19.10 17.15
C GLY A 34 12.36 -19.56 15.69
N ALA A 35 11.43 -19.05 14.88
CA ALA A 35 11.38 -19.34 13.45
C ALA A 35 12.69 -18.86 12.75
N PRO A 36 13.06 -19.49 11.61
CA PRO A 36 14.24 -19.08 10.88
C PRO A 36 14.19 -17.59 10.47
N LYS A 37 15.18 -16.81 10.91
CA LYS A 37 15.21 -15.35 10.72
C LYS A 37 15.17 -14.92 9.25
N PHE A 38 15.66 -15.77 8.33
CA PHE A 38 15.61 -15.49 6.89
C PHE A 38 14.17 -15.37 6.36
N LEU A 39 13.19 -16.05 6.99
CA LEU A 39 11.77 -15.88 6.66
C LEU A 39 11.31 -14.45 6.93
N GLY A 40 11.78 -13.84 8.02
CA GLY A 40 11.50 -12.43 8.32
C GLY A 40 12.02 -11.49 7.24
N ILE A 41 13.20 -11.78 6.66
CA ILE A 41 13.76 -10.99 5.55
C ILE A 41 12.88 -11.11 4.30
N ILE A 42 12.48 -12.34 3.93
CA ILE A 42 11.61 -12.58 2.78
C ILE A 42 10.26 -11.88 2.95
N ILE A 43 9.64 -12.01 4.13
CA ILE A 43 8.36 -11.35 4.47
C ILE A 43 8.51 -9.83 4.42
N GLY A 44 9.61 -9.29 4.94
CA GLY A 44 9.90 -7.85 4.88
C GLY A 44 10.01 -7.33 3.44
N LEU A 45 10.68 -8.07 2.56
CA LEU A 45 10.79 -7.72 1.14
C LEU A 45 9.42 -7.75 0.42
N ILE A 46 8.58 -8.74 0.73
CA ILE A 46 7.21 -8.82 0.21
C ILE A 46 6.39 -7.62 0.69
N ALA A 47 6.42 -7.33 1.99
CA ALA A 47 5.71 -6.20 2.56
C ALA A 47 6.12 -4.87 1.92
N PHE A 48 7.43 -4.66 1.75
CA PHE A 48 7.97 -3.46 1.12
C PHE A 48 7.54 -3.34 -0.35
N SER A 49 7.54 -4.45 -1.09
CA SER A 49 7.10 -4.48 -2.49
C SER A 49 5.62 -4.13 -2.63
N ILE A 50 4.76 -4.64 -1.73
CA ILE A 50 3.32 -4.35 -1.72
C ILE A 50 3.06 -2.87 -1.42
N ILE A 51 3.73 -2.31 -0.40
CA ILE A 51 3.60 -0.88 -0.08
C ILE A 51 4.09 -0.02 -1.25
N GLY A 52 5.22 -0.38 -1.87
CA GLY A 52 5.74 0.30 -3.05
C GLY A 52 4.75 0.29 -4.22
N ALA A 53 4.13 -0.86 -4.50
CA ALA A 53 3.10 -0.98 -5.52
C ALA A 53 1.87 -0.12 -5.22
N LEU A 54 1.43 -0.08 -3.95
CA LEU A 54 0.29 0.73 -3.52
C LEU A 54 0.57 2.23 -3.69
N ILE A 55 1.77 2.69 -3.36
CA ILE A 55 2.21 4.07 -3.60
C ILE A 55 2.25 4.35 -5.10
N TYR A 56 2.81 3.45 -5.91
CA TYR A 56 2.90 3.62 -7.37
C TYR A 56 1.52 3.82 -8.00
N VAL A 57 0.56 2.94 -7.66
CA VAL A 57 -0.83 3.03 -8.15
C VAL A 57 -1.47 4.34 -7.71
N ALA A 58 -1.28 4.76 -6.46
CA ALA A 58 -1.82 6.04 -5.97
C ALA A 58 -1.26 7.23 -6.76
N LEU A 59 0.04 7.22 -7.09
CA LEU A 59 0.67 8.27 -7.90
C LEU A 59 0.12 8.29 -9.33
N GLU A 60 -0.07 7.13 -9.95
CA GLU A 60 -0.67 7.00 -11.28
C GLU A 60 -2.10 7.55 -11.31
N ARG A 61 -2.94 7.19 -10.33
CA ARG A 61 -4.29 7.76 -10.19
C ARG A 61 -4.30 9.27 -9.99
N ILE A 62 -3.37 9.81 -9.20
CA ILE A 62 -3.25 11.26 -9.04
C ILE A 62 -2.88 11.93 -10.37
N LYS A 63 -2.02 11.30 -11.18
CA LYS A 63 -1.69 11.80 -12.53
C LYS A 63 -2.91 11.80 -13.44
N GLU A 64 -3.68 10.71 -13.50
CA GLU A 64 -4.90 10.61 -14.30
C GLU A 64 -5.93 11.71 -13.95
N ILE A 65 -6.20 11.90 -12.66
CA ILE A 65 -7.13 12.93 -12.17
C ILE A 65 -6.63 14.36 -12.52
N LYS A 66 -5.31 14.57 -12.55
CA LYS A 66 -4.71 15.85 -12.95
C LYS A 66 -4.79 16.08 -14.46
N GLU A 67 -4.57 15.03 -15.26
CA GLU A 67 -4.68 15.06 -16.71
C GLU A 67 -6.12 15.23 -17.21
N GLY A 68 -7.12 15.10 -16.33
CA GLY A 68 -8.52 15.21 -16.72
C GLY A 68 -8.99 14.04 -17.58
N LYS A 69 -8.22 12.93 -17.57
CA LYS A 69 -8.78 11.62 -17.88
C LYS A 69 -9.78 11.37 -16.76
N GLU A 70 -11.06 11.61 -17.05
CA GLU A 70 -12.13 11.36 -16.09
C GLU A 70 -11.95 9.93 -15.60
N ASP A 71 -11.67 9.79 -14.30
CA ASP A 71 -11.79 8.54 -13.55
C ASP A 71 -13.29 8.24 -13.52
N ASP A 72 -13.78 7.81 -14.67
CA ASP A 72 -15.18 7.65 -14.97
C ASP A 72 -15.59 6.32 -14.35
N ILE A 73 -15.75 6.33 -13.02
CA ILE A 73 -16.38 5.26 -12.22
C ILE A 73 -17.79 4.90 -12.73
N SER A 74 -18.34 5.65 -13.69
CA SER A 74 -19.54 5.27 -14.44
C SER A 74 -19.31 4.17 -15.50
N LYS A 75 -18.05 3.82 -15.80
CA LYS A 75 -17.68 2.77 -16.79
C LYS A 75 -17.39 1.40 -16.19
N TYR A 76 -17.55 1.22 -14.88
CA TYR A 76 -17.40 -0.07 -14.19
C TYR A 76 -18.67 -0.43 -13.44
#